data_AF-A0A7W1UQL2-F1
#
_entry.id   AF-A0A7W1UQL2-F1
#
_cell.length_a   1.000
_cell.length_b   1.000
_cell.length_c   1.000
_cell.angle_alpha   90.00
_cell.angle_beta   90.00
_cell.angle_gamma   90.00
#
_symmetry.space_group_name_H-M   'P 1'
#
loop_
_entity.id
_entity.type
_entity.pdbx_description
1 polymer ?
#
loop_
_entity_poly.entity_id
_entity_poly.type
_entity_poly.pdbx_seq_one_letter_code
_entity_poly.pdbx_strand_id
1 'polypeptide(L)' 'MKLKFFITLVIVVLTKVVFSQNSSIKGKVIDEKTAETLPGSTVVIKGTTMGSSTDLDGAFSISNLAPGKYSLTNTK' A
#
# COMPACT_ATOMS: atom_id res chain seq x y z
N MET A 1 11.52 -44.26 0.87
CA MET A 1 11.82 -43.12 1.77
C MET A 1 12.44 -41.91 1.05
N LYS A 2 13.31 -42.12 0.04
CA LYS A 2 13.96 -41.04 -0.74
C LYS A 2 12.98 -40.13 -1.52
N LEU A 3 11.92 -40.71 -2.11
CA LEU A 3 10.92 -39.96 -2.90
C LEU A 3 10.05 -39.02 -2.03
N LYS A 4 9.69 -39.44 -0.82
CA LYS A 4 8.91 -38.60 0.12
C LYS A 4 9.72 -37.37 0.57
N PHE A 5 11.01 -37.56 0.82
CA PHE A 5 11.92 -36.47 1.16
C PHE A 5 12.09 -35.46 0.02
N PHE A 6 12.18 -35.95 -1.23
CA PHE A 6 12.23 -35.09 -2.40
C PHE A 6 10.94 -34.27 -2.59
N ILE A 7 9.78 -34.89 -2.39
CA ILE A 7 8.48 -34.19 -2.45
C ILE A 7 8.37 -33.11 -1.35
N THR A 8 8.80 -33.41 -0.13
CA THR A 8 8.83 -32.42 0.97
C THR A 8 9.76 -31.24 0.64
N LEU A 9 10.94 -31.50 0.07
CA LEU A 9 11.89 -30.46 -0.31
C LEU A 9 11.32 -29.55 -1.41
N VAL A 10 10.67 -30.13 -2.42
CA VAL A 10 10.00 -29.38 -3.50
C VAL A 10 8.87 -28.50 -2.94
N ILE A 11 8.05 -29.01 -2.02
CA ILE A 11 6.98 -28.25 -1.35
C ILE A 11 7.53 -27.06 -0.56
N VAL A 12 8.66 -27.20 0.14
CA VAL A 12 9.26 -26.09 0.91
C VAL A 12 9.73 -24.97 -0.02
N VAL A 13 10.30 -25.30 -1.18
CA VAL A 13 10.77 -24.30 -2.16
C VAL A 13 9.60 -23.52 -2.79
N LEU A 14 8.45 -24.17 -3.00
CA LEU A 14 7.24 -23.54 -3.56
C LEU A 14 6.66 -22.42 -2.66
N THR A 15 6.87 -22.46 -1.34
CA THR A 15 6.39 -21.41 -0.41
C THR A 15 7.06 -20.04 -0.60
N LYS A 16 8.20 -19.98 -1.29
CA LYS A 16 8.95 -18.73 -1.55
C LYS A 16 8.37 -17.90 -2.69
N VAL A 17 7.46 -18.46 -3.50
CA VAL A 17 6.94 -17.81 -4.72
C VAL A 17 5.72 -16.90 -4.45
N VAL A 18 5.42 -16.60 -3.18
CA VAL A 18 4.32 -15.70 -2.83
C VAL A 18 4.80 -14.24 -2.89
N PHE A 19 4.95 -13.70 -4.10
CA PHE A 19 5.35 -12.30 -4.38
C PHE A 19 4.20 -11.26 -4.26
N SER A 20 3.12 -11.56 -3.54
CA SER A 20 1.92 -10.70 -3.47
C SER A 20 2.03 -9.52 -2.49
N GLN A 21 3.23 -9.06 -2.13
CA GLN A 21 3.42 -8.10 -1.03
C GLN A 21 3.19 -6.63 -1.42
N ASN A 22 2.77 -6.36 -2.65
CA ASN A 22 2.49 -5.00 -3.10
C ASN A 22 1.16 -4.54 -2.53
N SER A 23 1.22 -3.84 -1.40
CA SER A 23 0.05 -3.25 -0.76
C SER A 23 -0.25 -1.88 -1.38
N SER A 24 -1.51 -1.47 -1.33
CA SER A 24 -1.91 -0.12 -1.70
C SER A 24 -2.70 0.52 -0.57
N ILE A 25 -2.40 1.78 -0.26
CA ILE A 25 -3.22 2.60 0.63
C ILE A 25 -4.14 3.45 -0.25
N LYS A 26 -5.44 3.34 -0.01
CA LYS A 26 -6.46 4.15 -0.67
C LYS A 26 -7.29 4.88 0.37
N GLY A 27 -7.75 6.07 0.04
CA GLY A 27 -8.58 6.85 0.93
C GLY A 27 -9.14 8.09 0.25
N LYS A 28 -9.82 8.91 1.03
CA LYS A 28 -10.41 10.18 0.62
C LYS A 28 -9.97 11.27 1.58
N VAL A 29 -9.60 12.43 1.05
CA VAL A 29 -9.29 13.62 1.85
C VAL A 29 -10.53 14.51 1.89
N ILE A 30 -10.97 14.79 3.11
CA ILE A 30 -12.13 15.65 3.39
C ILE A 30 -11.71 16.75 4.37
N ASP A 31 -12.28 17.94 4.22
CA ASP A 31 -12.15 19.01 5.19
C ASP A 31 -12.99 18.69 6.44
N GLU A 32 -12.40 18.81 7.62
CA GLU A 32 -13.06 18.46 8.88
C GLU A 32 -14.22 19.40 9.21
N LYS A 33 -14.16 20.66 8.78
CA LYS A 33 -15.16 21.68 9.14
C LYS A 33 -16.32 21.71 8.17
N THR A 34 -16.05 21.56 6.87
CA THR A 34 -17.08 21.65 5.83
C THR A 34 -17.57 20.29 5.35
N ALA A 35 -16.86 19.20 5.70
CA ALA A 35 -17.07 17.85 5.15
C ALA A 35 -16.95 17.79 3.62
N GLU A 36 -16.37 18.82 3.00
CA GLU A 36 -16.15 18.87 1.55
C GLU A 36 -14.91 18.07 1.17
N THR A 37 -14.89 17.56 -0.06
CA THR A 37 -13.74 16.86 -0.60
C THR A 37 -12.65 17.85 -0.96
N LEU A 38 -11.39 17.49 -0.71
CA LEU A 38 -10.25 18.35 -1.01
C LEU A 38 -9.52 17.82 -2.25
N PRO A 39 -9.90 18.26 -3.47
CA PRO A 39 -9.21 17.91 -4.69
C PRO A 39 -7.85 18.63 -4.80
N GLY A 40 -6.88 17.99 -5.46
CA GLY A 40 -5.53 18.56 -5.66
C GLY A 40 -4.65 18.61 -4.41
N SER A 41 -5.07 17.94 -3.34
CA SER A 41 -4.34 17.84 -2.08
C SER A 41 -3.29 16.74 -2.16
N THR A 42 -2.08 16.99 -1.65
CA THR A 42 -0.99 16.01 -1.74
C THR A 42 -0.91 15.16 -0.47
N VAL A 43 -1.10 13.85 -0.61
CA VAL A 43 -0.95 12.86 0.48
C VAL A 43 0.40 12.20 0.37
N VAL A 44 1.24 12.30 1.40
CA VAL A 44 2.59 11.73 1.44
C VAL A 44 2.75 10.80 2.63
N ILE A 45 3.49 9.71 2.44
CA ILE A 45 3.92 8.85 3.55
C ILE A 45 5.10 9.53 4.26
N LYS A 46 4.93 9.85 5.54
CA LYS A 46 5.92 10.53 6.35
C LYS A 46 7.27 9.79 6.33
N GLY A 47 8.34 10.53 6.04
CA GLY A 47 9.70 9.99 5.96
C GLY A 47 10.03 9.31 4.62
N THR A 48 9.16 9.40 3.63
CA THR A 48 9.40 8.88 2.27
C THR A 48 9.06 9.95 1.23
N THR A 49 9.48 9.74 -0.02
CA THR A 49 9.05 10.51 -1.19
C THR A 49 7.80 9.91 -1.85
N MET A 50 7.22 8.87 -1.26
CA MET A 50 6.06 8.18 -1.80
C MET A 50 4.79 8.95 -1.41
N GLY A 51 4.07 9.44 -2.41
CA GLY A 51 2.84 10.18 -2.22
C GLY A 51 1.95 10.12 -3.45
N SER A 52 0.73 10.64 -3.32
CA SER A 52 -0.26 10.72 -4.38
C SER A 52 -1.10 11.97 -4.19
N SER A 53 -1.47 12.63 -5.30
CA SER A 53 -2.40 13.75 -5.28
C SER A 53 -3.83 13.22 -5.26
N THR A 54 -4.73 13.95 -4.61
CA THR A 54 -6.16 13.64 -4.65
C THR A 54 -6.79 14.07 -5.98
N ASP A 55 -7.76 13.29 -6.44
CA ASP A 55 -8.59 13.60 -7.61
C ASP A 55 -9.73 14.58 -7.30
N LEU A 56 -10.64 14.79 -8.26
CA LEU A 56 -11.81 15.69 -8.12
C LEU A 56 -12.73 15.31 -6.96
N ASP A 57 -12.81 14.03 -6.63
CA ASP A 57 -13.58 13.50 -5.52
C ASP A 57 -12.78 13.48 -4.22
N GLY A 58 -11.55 14.00 -4.21
CA GLY A 58 -10.66 13.96 -3.04
C GLY A 58 -10.07 12.56 -2.78
N ALA A 59 -10.24 11.60 -3.69
CA ALA A 59 -9.72 10.24 -3.53
C ALA A 59 -8.24 10.16 -3.91
N PHE A 60 -7.48 9.32 -3.21
CA PHE A 60 -6.07 9.06 -3.48
C PHE A 60 -5.75 7.57 -3.42
N SER A 61 -4.69 7.17 -4.13
CA SER A 61 -4.15 5.81 -4.09
C SER A 61 -2.63 5.85 -4.13
N ILE A 62 -1.98 5.25 -3.13
CA ILE A 62 -0.54 5.04 -3.07
C ILE A 62 -0.30 3.54 -3.19
N SER A 63 0.29 3.11 -4.31
CA SER A 63 0.52 1.71 -4.64
C SER A 63 1.98 1.29 -4.39
N ASN A 64 2.25 -0.01 -4.49
CA ASN A 64 3.60 -0.58 -4.39
C ASN A 64 4.26 -0.34 -3.02
N LEU A 65 3.47 -0.46 -1.96
CA LEU A 65 3.94 -0.34 -0.59
C LEU A 65 4.28 -1.71 -0.03
N ALA A 66 5.39 -1.79 0.69
CA ALA A 66 5.72 -2.96 1.47
C ALA A 66 4.71 -3.13 2.63
N PRO A 67 4.48 -4.34 3.14
CA PRO A 67 3.66 -4.51 4.34
C PRO A 67 4.32 -3.81 5.53
N GLY A 68 3.58 -2.92 6.20
CA GLY A 68 4.13 -2.13 7.30
C GLY A 68 3.16 -1.12 7.88
N LYS A 69 3.59 -0.43 8.95
CA LYS A 69 2.87 0.71 9.51
C LYS A 69 3.36 1.98 8.84
N TYR A 70 2.43 2.74 8.28
CA TYR A 70 2.69 4.01 7.62
C TYR A 70 1.96 5.14 8.34
N SER A 71 2.62 6.29 8.48
CA SER A 71 1.98 7.54 8.90
C SER A 71 1.80 8.42 7.68
N LEU A 72 0.57 8.83 7.39
CA LEU A 72 0.25 9.73 6.29
C LEU A 72 0.28 11.18 6.79
N THR A 73 0.77 12.07 5.94
CA THR A 73 0.68 13.51 6.15
C THR A 73 0.15 14.17 4.89
N ASN A 74 -0.67 15.20 5.09
CA ASN A 74 -1.13 16.04 4.01
C ASN A 74 -0.19 17.23 3.89
N THR A 75 0.34 17.48 2.70
CA THR A 75 1.08 18.71 2.41
C THR A 75 0.23 19.55 1.49
N LYS A 76 -0.11 20.75 1.97
CA LYS A 76 -0.91 21.75 1.26
C LYS A 76 -0.03 22.56 0.32
#